data_AF-A0A956J1J9-F1
#
_entry.id   AF-A0A956J1J9-F1
#
_cell.length_a   1.000
_cell.length_b   1.000
_cell.length_c   1.000
_cell.angle_alpha   90.00
_cell.angle_beta   90.00
_cell.angle_gamma   90.00
#
_symmetry.space_group_name_H-M   'P 1'
#
loop_
_entity.id
_entity.type
_entity.pdbx_description
1 polymer ?
#
loop_
_entity_poly.entity_id
_entity_poly.type
_entity_poly.pdbx_seq_one_letter_code
_entity_poly.pdbx_strand_id
1 'polypeptide(L)'
;MTKKVWELGAAVAFVLVACTPKAQPGQPETHEVAVSDPVATGSVAPTTASAPPLPDGTPREIAKDEPLSEGLVSFQGMVLGAKEGFDIRGVIFEFSELRGALPDSLRDQKNDELLGSKLRVVAVIRSHHSAPQDPAEPQLQMRSGDWWSADGVRSVELVAPAVMIEGVVGRSKGLFTVGKHMVSREDLSWPFKGADVVGKEVRLWGQPRTYVCPPQAQCLIEGAIPMFDVARGELP
;
A
#
# COMPACT_ATOMS: atom_id res chain seq x y z
N MET A 1 27.77 33.13 52.08
CA MET A 1 29.11 33.50 51.55
C MET A 1 29.27 32.96 50.13
N THR A 2 29.19 33.89 49.16
CA THR A 2 29.93 33.97 47.87
C THR A 2 29.89 32.78 46.91
N LYS A 3 29.01 32.77 45.89
CA LYS A 3 29.17 33.33 44.52
C LYS A 3 30.31 32.68 43.70
N LYS A 4 29.96 32.04 42.57
CA LYS A 4 30.63 32.26 41.27
C LYS A 4 29.79 31.77 40.09
N VAL A 5 29.28 32.74 39.35
CA VAL A 5 28.73 32.71 37.99
C VAL A 5 29.90 32.81 37.02
N TRP A 6 29.97 31.96 36.01
CA TRP A 6 30.79 32.20 34.81
C TRP A 6 29.93 31.93 33.56
N GLU A 7 29.42 33.02 32.99
CA GLU A 7 29.13 33.13 31.57
C GLU A 7 30.45 33.26 30.81
N LEU A 8 30.54 32.67 29.63
CA LEU A 8 31.39 33.16 28.53
C LEU A 8 30.89 32.55 27.23
N GLY A 9 30.29 33.40 26.41
CA GLY A 9 29.84 33.07 25.06
C GLY A 9 31.00 33.00 24.07
N ALA A 10 30.72 32.40 22.92
CA ALA A 10 31.43 32.65 21.68
C ALA A 10 30.45 32.46 20.53
N ALA A 11 30.01 33.58 19.96
CA ALA A 11 29.30 33.63 18.69
C ALA A 11 30.30 33.28 17.57
N VAL A 12 29.96 32.30 16.73
CA VAL A 12 30.67 32.04 15.47
C VAL A 12 29.71 32.37 14.34
N ALA A 13 29.96 33.50 13.71
CA ALA A 13 29.34 33.90 12.46
C ALA A 13 30.00 33.15 11.30
N PHE A 14 29.22 32.36 10.56
CA PHE A 14 29.60 31.91 9.22
C PHE A 14 28.80 32.70 8.20
N VAL A 15 29.50 33.64 7.54
CA VAL A 15 29.10 34.25 6.29
C VAL A 15 29.47 33.26 5.18
N LEU A 16 28.48 32.77 4.43
CA LEU A 16 28.71 32.16 3.13
C LEU A 16 27.86 32.88 2.09
N VAL A 17 28.59 33.55 1.21
CA VAL A 17 28.18 34.20 -0.03
C VAL A 17 27.67 33.13 -0.99
N ALA A 18 26.44 33.29 -1.50
CA ALA A 18 25.95 32.54 -2.65
C ALA A 18 25.49 33.53 -3.73
N CYS A 19 26.22 33.51 -4.84
CA CYS A 19 25.97 34.27 -6.04
C CYS A 19 24.62 33.90 -6.68
N THR A 20 23.82 34.91 -7.00
CA THR A 20 22.66 34.84 -7.89
C THR A 20 23.08 34.72 -9.36
N PRO A 21 22.41 33.88 -10.16
CA PRO A 21 22.07 34.22 -11.53
C PRO A 21 20.58 34.58 -11.64
N LYS A 22 20.36 35.74 -12.26
CA LYS A 22 19.09 36.42 -12.53
C LYS A 22 18.34 35.65 -13.64
N ALA A 23 17.23 35.00 -13.30
CA ALA A 23 16.32 34.42 -14.28
C ALA A 23 15.39 35.50 -14.85
N GLN A 24 15.34 35.56 -16.17
CA GLN A 24 14.60 36.53 -16.97
C GLN A 24 13.17 36.01 -17.20
N PRO A 25 12.11 36.78 -16.89
CA PRO A 25 10.75 36.36 -17.23
C PRO A 25 10.51 36.55 -18.74
N GLY A 26 10.39 35.43 -19.45
CA GLY A 26 9.93 35.38 -20.83
C GLY A 26 8.45 35.73 -20.94
N GLN A 27 8.16 36.57 -21.93
CA GLN A 27 6.84 37.00 -22.38
C GLN A 27 5.92 35.82 -22.71
N PRO A 28 4.60 35.89 -22.45
CA PRO A 28 3.65 34.95 -23.01
C PRO A 28 3.38 35.29 -24.49
N GLU A 29 3.71 34.37 -25.39
CA GLU A 29 3.21 34.39 -26.77
C GLU A 29 1.79 33.83 -26.79
N THR A 30 0.83 34.70 -27.09
CA THR A 30 -0.55 34.37 -27.41
C THR A 30 -0.58 33.64 -28.76
N HIS A 31 -0.81 32.33 -28.75
CA HIS A 31 -1.23 31.60 -29.94
C HIS A 31 -2.75 31.51 -29.96
N GLU A 32 -3.37 32.19 -30.95
CA GLU A 32 -4.73 31.91 -31.39
C GLU A 32 -4.79 30.46 -31.89
N VAL A 33 -5.49 29.60 -31.16
CA VAL A 33 -5.89 28.27 -31.66
C VAL A 33 -7.27 28.43 -32.27
N ALA A 34 -7.34 28.18 -33.58
CA ALA A 34 -8.56 28.14 -34.36
C ALA A 34 -9.54 27.11 -33.80
N VAL A 35 -10.76 27.57 -33.53
CA VAL A 35 -11.92 26.74 -33.22
C VAL A 35 -12.24 25.88 -34.45
N SER A 36 -12.11 24.56 -34.32
CA SER A 36 -12.64 23.61 -35.29
C SER A 36 -13.83 22.88 -34.67
N ASP A 37 -14.90 22.75 -35.46
CA ASP A 37 -16.22 22.25 -35.11
C ASP A 37 -16.22 20.81 -34.52
N PRO A 38 -17.20 20.47 -33.67
CA PRO A 38 -17.32 19.13 -33.10
C PRO A 38 -17.75 18.11 -34.17
N VAL A 39 -16.86 17.14 -34.45
CA VAL A 39 -17.18 15.92 -35.19
C VAL A 39 -18.07 15.03 -34.32
N ALA A 40 -19.21 14.64 -34.88
CA ALA A 40 -20.21 13.78 -34.26
C ALA A 40 -19.60 12.45 -33.76
N THR A 41 -19.69 12.23 -32.46
CA THR A 41 -19.30 10.97 -31.82
C THR A 41 -20.40 9.94 -32.06
N GLY A 42 -20.13 8.97 -32.92
CA GLY A 42 -20.95 7.76 -33.04
C GLY A 42 -20.95 7.00 -31.72
N SER A 43 -22.12 6.84 -31.12
CA SER A 43 -22.34 6.00 -29.94
C SER A 43 -22.15 4.53 -30.33
N VAL A 44 -20.98 3.98 -30.00
CA VAL A 44 -20.76 2.53 -30.04
C VAL A 44 -21.14 2.00 -28.66
N ALA A 45 -22.20 1.20 -28.62
CA ALA A 45 -22.65 0.53 -27.41
C ALA A 45 -21.51 -0.34 -26.83
N PRO A 46 -21.36 -0.41 -25.49
CA PRO A 46 -20.32 -1.24 -24.88
C PRO A 46 -20.62 -2.72 -25.15
N THR A 47 -19.82 -3.33 -26.03
CA THR A 47 -19.75 -4.78 -26.18
C THR A 47 -19.34 -5.37 -24.84
N THR A 48 -20.20 -6.18 -24.25
CA THR A 48 -19.94 -6.94 -23.03
C THR A 48 -18.79 -7.91 -23.33
N ALA A 49 -17.56 -7.52 -23.01
CA ALA A 49 -16.40 -8.38 -23.14
C ALA A 49 -16.57 -9.52 -22.13
N SER A 50 -16.89 -10.72 -22.63
CA SER A 50 -16.85 -11.93 -21.82
C SER A 50 -15.41 -12.16 -21.37
N ALA A 51 -15.21 -12.38 -20.08
CA ALA A 51 -13.89 -12.68 -19.51
C ALA A 51 -13.24 -13.85 -20.26
N PRO A 52 -11.93 -13.78 -20.56
CA PRO A 52 -11.23 -14.85 -21.25
C PRO A 52 -11.30 -16.17 -20.44
N PRO A 53 -11.40 -17.34 -21.10
CA PRO A 53 -11.42 -18.62 -20.41
C PRO A 53 -10.13 -18.80 -19.60
N LEU A 54 -10.28 -19.19 -18.33
CA LEU A 54 -9.15 -19.43 -17.45
C LEU A 54 -8.29 -20.59 -18.02
N PRO A 55 -6.96 -20.47 -18.08
CA PRO A 55 -6.06 -21.54 -18.49
C PRO A 55 -6.25 -22.76 -17.58
N ASP A 56 -6.28 -23.94 -18.20
CA ASP A 56 -6.29 -25.21 -17.49
C ASP A 56 -4.85 -25.65 -17.18
N GLY A 57 -4.57 -25.95 -15.90
CA GLY A 57 -3.24 -26.35 -15.46
C GLY A 57 -3.12 -26.47 -13.93
N THR A 58 -2.05 -27.08 -13.46
CA THR A 58 -1.71 -27.10 -12.03
C THR A 58 -1.17 -25.73 -11.61
N PRO A 59 -1.74 -25.06 -10.60
CA PRO A 59 -1.23 -23.78 -10.15
C PRO A 59 0.20 -23.88 -9.64
N ARG A 60 1.06 -22.93 -10.01
CA ARG A 60 2.41 -22.79 -9.42
C ARG A 60 2.29 -22.19 -8.03
N GLU A 61 2.77 -22.88 -7.00
CA GLU A 61 2.85 -22.30 -5.65
C GLU A 61 4.01 -21.29 -5.58
N ILE A 62 3.72 -20.08 -5.09
CA ILE A 62 4.70 -19.00 -4.88
C ILE A 62 4.94 -18.85 -3.38
N ALA A 63 6.16 -19.17 -2.93
CA ALA A 63 6.55 -19.06 -1.51
C ALA A 63 6.48 -17.62 -1.01
N LYS A 64 6.35 -17.35 0.30
CA LYS A 64 6.09 -16.02 0.89
C LYS A 64 7.00 -14.88 0.38
N ASP A 65 8.29 -15.17 0.21
CA ASP A 65 9.31 -14.15 -0.13
C ASP A 65 9.74 -14.22 -1.60
N GLU A 66 9.11 -15.09 -2.40
CA GLU A 66 9.38 -15.24 -3.83
C GLU A 66 8.70 -14.12 -4.65
N PRO A 67 9.34 -13.59 -5.71
CA PRO A 67 8.68 -12.64 -6.60
C PRO A 67 7.44 -13.22 -7.28
N LEU A 68 6.45 -12.36 -7.59
CA LEU A 68 5.29 -12.75 -8.38
C LEU A 68 5.69 -13.08 -9.83
N SER A 69 4.95 -13.99 -10.46
CA SER A 69 5.14 -14.39 -11.86
C SER A 69 3.80 -14.53 -12.56
N GLU A 70 3.72 -14.16 -13.83
CA GLU A 70 2.48 -14.28 -14.61
C GLU A 70 1.99 -15.72 -14.74
N GLY A 71 0.68 -15.88 -14.92
CA GLY A 71 0.01 -17.15 -15.13
C GLY A 71 -0.81 -17.64 -13.93
N LEU A 72 -1.15 -18.94 -13.95
CA LEU A 72 -1.94 -19.58 -12.90
C LEU A 72 -1.07 -19.91 -11.68
N VAL A 73 -1.31 -19.21 -10.57
CA VAL A 73 -0.47 -19.26 -9.37
C VAL A 73 -1.29 -19.49 -8.12
N SER A 74 -0.66 -20.06 -7.09
CA SER A 74 -1.18 -20.15 -5.72
C SER A 74 -0.26 -19.42 -4.76
N PHE A 75 -0.80 -18.51 -3.96
CA PHE A 75 -0.02 -17.79 -2.97
C PHE A 75 -0.86 -17.44 -1.74
N GLN A 76 -0.18 -17.10 -0.65
CA GLN A 76 -0.80 -16.55 0.55
C GLN A 76 -0.48 -15.08 0.72
N GLY A 77 -1.45 -14.30 1.21
CA GLY A 77 -1.25 -12.90 1.56
C GLY A 77 -2.30 -12.40 2.53
N MET A 78 -1.99 -11.28 3.19
CA MET A 78 -2.98 -10.54 3.97
C MET A 78 -3.83 -9.68 3.04
N VAL A 79 -5.12 -9.60 3.30
CA VAL A 79 -6.06 -8.76 2.55
C VAL A 79 -5.89 -7.31 2.99
N LEU A 80 -5.53 -6.46 2.04
CA LEU A 80 -5.43 -5.01 2.17
C LEU A 80 -6.49 -4.33 1.31
N GLY A 81 -6.91 -3.13 1.70
CA GLY A 81 -7.81 -2.32 0.88
C GLY A 81 -7.07 -1.69 -0.29
N ALA A 82 -7.68 -1.73 -1.47
CA ALA A 82 -7.22 -1.01 -2.66
C ALA A 82 -8.34 -0.10 -3.21
N LYS A 83 -7.99 0.82 -4.12
CA LYS A 83 -8.96 1.75 -4.72
C LYS A 83 -10.09 1.02 -5.45
N GLU A 84 -9.78 -0.09 -6.11
CA GLU A 84 -10.69 -0.83 -7.00
C GLU A 84 -10.98 -2.27 -6.52
N GLY A 85 -10.69 -2.56 -5.25
CA GLY A 85 -10.95 -3.89 -4.68
C GLY A 85 -10.00 -4.22 -3.54
N PHE A 86 -9.42 -5.41 -3.58
CA PHE A 86 -8.51 -5.89 -2.55
C PHE A 86 -7.10 -6.07 -3.11
N ASP A 87 -6.11 -5.68 -2.32
CA ASP A 87 -4.71 -6.02 -2.57
C ASP A 87 -4.35 -7.22 -1.72
N ILE A 88 -3.89 -8.31 -2.36
CA ILE A 88 -3.32 -9.45 -1.67
C ILE A 88 -1.92 -9.65 -2.25
N ARG A 89 -0.90 -9.33 -1.45
CA ARG A 89 0.52 -9.48 -1.83
C ARG A 89 0.90 -8.68 -3.08
N GLY A 90 0.34 -7.49 -3.27
CA GLY A 90 0.59 -6.60 -4.40
C GLY A 90 -0.24 -6.93 -5.66
N VAL A 91 -1.08 -7.97 -5.62
CA VAL A 91 -2.02 -8.30 -6.69
C VAL A 91 -3.37 -7.67 -6.37
N ILE A 92 -3.90 -6.90 -7.31
CA ILE A 92 -5.23 -6.30 -7.20
C ILE A 92 -6.29 -7.28 -7.71
N PHE A 93 -7.28 -7.53 -6.86
CA PHE A 93 -8.44 -8.35 -7.15
C PHE A 93 -9.69 -7.48 -7.22
N GLU A 94 -10.49 -7.65 -8.26
CA GLU A 94 -11.80 -7.05 -8.31
C GLU A 94 -12.68 -7.61 -7.18
N PHE A 95 -13.48 -6.73 -6.59
CA PHE A 95 -14.34 -7.06 -5.47
C PHE A 95 -15.31 -8.21 -5.77
N SER A 96 -15.95 -8.17 -6.94
CA SER A 96 -16.97 -9.15 -7.35
C SER A 96 -16.37 -10.54 -7.53
N GLU A 97 -15.21 -10.63 -8.20
CA GLU A 97 -14.51 -11.87 -8.48
C GLU A 97 -14.00 -12.55 -7.21
N LEU A 98 -13.29 -11.80 -6.36
CA LEU A 98 -12.76 -12.35 -5.12
C LEU A 98 -13.92 -12.84 -4.22
N ARG A 99 -14.99 -12.04 -4.11
CA ARG A 99 -16.15 -12.40 -3.28
C ARG A 99 -16.88 -13.63 -3.83
N GLY A 100 -17.01 -13.74 -5.15
CA GLY A 100 -17.58 -14.93 -5.80
C GLY A 100 -16.78 -16.20 -5.50
N ALA A 101 -15.46 -16.09 -5.31
CA ALA A 101 -14.58 -17.21 -5.02
C ALA A 101 -14.39 -17.53 -3.52
N LEU A 102 -14.87 -16.66 -2.61
CA LEU A 102 -14.82 -16.91 -1.16
C LEU A 102 -15.74 -18.08 -0.75
N PRO A 103 -15.44 -18.80 0.34
CA PRO A 103 -16.38 -19.75 0.93
C PRO A 103 -17.62 -19.04 1.48
N ASP A 104 -18.78 -19.71 1.49
CA ASP A 104 -20.07 -19.13 1.88
C ASP A 104 -20.03 -18.43 3.24
N SER A 105 -19.32 -19.00 4.22
CA SER A 105 -19.14 -18.42 5.55
C SER A 105 -18.50 -17.03 5.56
N LEU A 106 -17.76 -16.68 4.52
CA LEU A 106 -17.10 -15.39 4.34
C LEU A 106 -17.80 -14.49 3.33
N ARG A 107 -18.61 -15.05 2.43
CA ARG A 107 -19.35 -14.28 1.41
C ARG A 107 -20.35 -13.31 2.02
N ASP A 108 -20.89 -13.62 3.20
CA ASP A 108 -21.89 -12.79 3.88
C ASP A 108 -21.27 -11.68 4.76
N GLN A 109 -19.96 -11.72 4.98
CA GLN A 109 -19.26 -10.72 5.79
C GLN A 109 -19.21 -9.36 5.09
N LYS A 110 -19.07 -8.30 5.90
CA LYS A 110 -18.79 -6.96 5.38
C LYS A 110 -17.38 -6.91 4.84
N ASN A 111 -17.15 -6.08 3.82
CA ASN A 111 -15.84 -5.96 3.16
C ASN A 111 -14.73 -5.64 4.16
N ASP A 112 -15.05 -4.77 5.11
CA ASP A 112 -14.11 -4.31 6.14
C ASP A 112 -13.76 -5.41 7.16
N GLU A 113 -14.54 -6.49 7.24
CA GLU A 113 -14.27 -7.64 8.11
C GLU A 113 -13.25 -8.61 7.49
N LEU A 114 -13.13 -8.60 6.16
CA LEU A 114 -12.09 -9.36 5.45
C LEU A 114 -10.72 -8.70 5.56
N LEU A 115 -10.66 -7.38 5.73
CA LEU A 115 -9.41 -6.63 5.85
C LEU A 115 -8.58 -7.15 7.02
N GLY A 116 -7.33 -7.52 6.73
CA GLY A 116 -6.40 -8.08 7.70
C GLY A 116 -6.48 -9.58 7.85
N SER A 117 -7.44 -10.26 7.21
CA SER A 117 -7.44 -11.72 7.13
C SER A 117 -6.34 -12.21 6.20
N LYS A 118 -5.80 -13.39 6.48
CA LYS A 118 -4.83 -14.06 5.61
C LYS A 118 -5.56 -15.07 4.73
N LEU A 119 -5.43 -14.91 3.42
CA LEU A 119 -6.04 -15.78 2.42
C LEU A 119 -4.97 -16.56 1.66
N ARG A 120 -5.31 -17.79 1.27
CA ARG A 120 -4.64 -18.52 0.20
C ARG A 120 -5.49 -18.37 -1.04
N VAL A 121 -4.90 -17.85 -2.10
CA VAL A 121 -5.60 -17.56 -3.36
C VAL A 121 -4.97 -18.38 -4.48
N VAL A 122 -5.82 -18.95 -5.32
CA VAL A 122 -5.44 -19.52 -6.61
C VAL A 122 -6.06 -18.66 -7.70
N ALA A 123 -5.22 -18.00 -8.50
CA ALA A 123 -5.68 -17.05 -9.50
C ALA A 123 -4.75 -17.01 -10.71
N VAL A 124 -5.26 -16.49 -11.81
CA VAL A 124 -4.47 -16.14 -12.98
C VAL A 124 -4.05 -14.68 -12.81
N ILE A 125 -2.74 -14.43 -12.74
CA ILE A 125 -2.23 -13.07 -12.57
C ILE A 125 -1.50 -12.59 -13.81
N ARG A 126 -1.65 -11.30 -14.10
CA ARG A 126 -0.99 -10.60 -15.21
C ARG A 126 -0.18 -9.42 -14.69
N SER A 127 0.98 -9.19 -15.30
CA SER A 127 1.77 -8.00 -15.05
C SER A 127 1.36 -6.89 -16.02
N HIS A 128 1.17 -5.70 -15.49
CA HIS A 128 0.90 -4.50 -16.25
C HIS A 128 2.10 -3.58 -16.12
N HIS A 129 2.70 -3.24 -17.26
CA HIS A 129 3.80 -2.30 -17.33
C HIS A 129 3.23 -0.93 -17.69
N SER A 130 3.59 0.11 -16.92
CA SER A 130 3.26 1.48 -17.31
C SER A 130 4.03 1.83 -18.59
N ALA A 131 3.36 1.89 -19.74
CA ALA A 131 3.96 2.45 -20.94
C ALA A 131 4.23 3.96 -20.75
N PRO A 132 5.27 4.54 -21.38
CA PRO A 132 5.42 5.99 -21.43
C PRO A 132 4.16 6.60 -22.05
N GLN A 133 3.48 7.48 -21.33
CA GLN A 133 2.33 8.20 -21.88
C GLN A 133 2.79 9.10 -23.04
N ASP A 134 2.02 9.08 -24.13
CA ASP A 134 2.20 10.03 -25.22
C ASP A 134 1.93 11.45 -24.65
N PRO A 135 2.86 12.41 -24.81
CA PRO A 135 2.67 13.77 -24.32
C PRO A 135 1.47 14.49 -24.94
N ALA A 136 0.89 13.97 -26.03
CA ALA A 136 -0.31 14.52 -26.66
C ALA A 136 -1.64 14.04 -26.04
N GLU A 137 -1.62 13.00 -25.20
CA GLU A 137 -2.84 12.47 -24.57
C GLU A 137 -3.14 13.16 -23.21
N PRO A 138 -4.43 13.33 -22.85
CA PRO A 138 -4.79 13.86 -21.53
C PRO A 138 -4.18 12.97 -20.44
N GLN A 139 -3.42 13.59 -19.53
CA GLN A 139 -2.78 12.90 -18.42
C GLN A 139 -3.83 12.32 -17.47
N LEU A 140 -4.26 11.11 -17.74
CA LEU A 140 -4.92 10.28 -16.75
C LEU A 140 -3.86 9.86 -15.74
N GLN A 141 -4.10 10.12 -14.46
CA GLN A 141 -3.21 9.71 -13.38
C GLN A 141 -3.17 8.18 -13.33
N MET A 142 -2.24 7.58 -14.08
CA MET A 142 -1.99 6.14 -14.07
C MET A 142 -1.10 5.77 -12.90
N ARG A 143 -1.22 4.52 -12.44
CA ARG A 143 -0.32 3.95 -11.44
C ARG A 143 1.08 3.87 -12.08
N SER A 144 2.08 4.41 -11.40
CA SER A 144 3.47 4.34 -11.86
C SER A 144 4.12 3.02 -11.44
N GLY A 145 4.86 2.41 -12.38
CA GLY A 145 5.59 1.17 -12.17
C GLY A 145 4.78 -0.09 -12.46
N ASP A 146 5.50 -1.22 -12.51
CA ASP A 146 4.89 -2.52 -12.79
C ASP A 146 3.94 -2.91 -11.66
N TRP A 147 2.74 -3.33 -12.02
CA TRP A 147 1.72 -3.77 -11.07
C TRP A 147 1.02 -5.05 -11.53
N TRP A 148 0.40 -5.75 -10.59
CA TRP A 148 -0.21 -7.06 -10.85
C TRP A 148 -1.72 -7.00 -10.67
N SER A 149 -2.46 -7.56 -11.63
CA SER A 149 -3.90 -7.81 -11.51
C SER A 149 -4.19 -9.30 -11.53
N ALA A 150 -5.31 -9.68 -10.94
CA ALA A 150 -5.95 -10.95 -11.24
C ALA A 150 -6.85 -10.80 -12.48
N ASP A 151 -6.72 -11.72 -13.43
CA ASP A 151 -7.63 -11.86 -14.58
C ASP A 151 -8.73 -12.91 -14.31
N GLY A 152 -8.66 -13.58 -13.15
CA GLY A 152 -9.67 -14.53 -12.72
C GLY A 152 -9.23 -15.32 -11.49
N VAL A 153 -10.18 -15.53 -10.58
CA VAL A 153 -9.96 -16.25 -9.32
C VAL A 153 -10.54 -17.66 -9.43
N ARG A 154 -9.72 -18.68 -9.19
CA ARG A 154 -10.14 -20.09 -9.19
C ARG A 154 -10.68 -20.53 -7.83
N SER A 155 -9.98 -20.17 -6.75
CA SER A 155 -10.39 -20.52 -5.40
C SER A 155 -9.74 -19.61 -4.36
N VAL A 156 -10.46 -19.40 -3.26
CA VAL A 156 -9.97 -18.67 -2.09
C VAL A 156 -10.22 -19.48 -0.83
N GLU A 157 -9.20 -19.58 0.01
CA GLU A 157 -9.28 -20.24 1.30
C GLU A 157 -8.85 -19.28 2.41
N LEU A 158 -9.56 -19.29 3.53
CA LEU A 158 -9.16 -18.57 4.73
C LEU A 158 -8.07 -19.32 5.47
N VAL A 159 -6.86 -18.75 5.50
CA VAL A 159 -5.73 -19.31 6.24
C VAL A 159 -5.77 -18.86 7.70
N ALA A 160 -6.06 -17.57 7.94
CA ALA A 160 -6.22 -17.03 9.28
C ALA A 160 -7.20 -15.85 9.25
N PRO A 161 -8.10 -15.73 10.23
CA PRO A 161 -8.94 -14.55 10.38
C PRO A 161 -8.09 -13.32 10.78
N ALA A 162 -8.62 -12.13 10.53
CA ALA A 162 -8.03 -10.88 11.03
C ALA A 162 -7.96 -10.91 12.57
N VAL A 163 -6.80 -10.55 13.11
CA VAL A 163 -6.59 -10.37 14.55
C VAL A 163 -6.80 -8.90 14.88
N MET A 164 -7.53 -8.61 15.96
CA MET A 164 -7.67 -7.26 16.49
C MET A 164 -6.70 -7.04 17.66
N ILE A 165 -5.97 -5.94 17.63
CA ILE A 165 -5.19 -5.44 18.76
C ILE A 165 -5.65 -4.02 19.13
N GLU A 166 -5.61 -3.70 20.42
CA GLU A 166 -5.98 -2.40 20.96
C GLU A 166 -4.87 -1.88 21.88
N GLY A 167 -4.65 -0.57 21.86
CA GLY A 167 -3.73 0.07 22.79
C GLY A 167 -3.31 1.47 22.38
N VAL A 168 -2.51 2.10 23.23
CA VAL A 168 -1.98 3.45 23.00
C VAL A 168 -0.77 3.39 22.07
N VAL A 169 -0.76 4.23 21.04
CA VAL A 169 0.38 4.34 20.11
C VAL A 169 1.55 5.04 20.78
N GLY A 170 2.63 4.31 21.01
CA GLY A 170 3.92 4.82 21.46
C GLY A 170 4.94 4.88 20.32
N ARG A 171 5.99 5.69 20.50
CA ARG A 171 7.15 5.71 19.58
C ARG A 171 8.20 4.72 20.08
N SER A 172 8.80 3.96 19.17
CA SER A 172 9.90 3.05 19.51
C SER A 172 10.87 2.87 18.34
N LYS A 173 12.06 3.48 18.46
CA LYS A 173 13.23 3.34 17.55
C LYS A 173 12.88 3.04 16.08
N GLY A 174 12.26 4.00 15.39
CA GLY A 174 11.93 3.90 13.96
C GLY A 174 10.60 3.21 13.64
N LEU A 175 9.94 2.65 14.65
CA LEU A 175 8.64 1.98 14.59
C LEU A 175 7.69 2.59 15.63
N PHE A 176 6.48 2.03 15.72
CA PHE A 176 5.49 2.36 16.73
C PHE A 176 5.18 1.15 17.60
N THR A 177 4.75 1.38 18.83
CA THR A 177 4.28 0.33 19.75
C THR A 177 2.78 0.46 19.94
N VAL A 178 2.05 -0.64 19.81
CA VAL A 178 0.63 -0.73 20.17
C VAL A 178 0.44 -2.00 21.01
N GLY A 179 0.14 -1.81 22.29
CA GLY A 179 0.15 -2.91 23.26
C GLY A 179 1.51 -3.60 23.31
N LYS A 180 1.53 -4.91 23.01
CA LYS A 180 2.76 -5.73 22.98
C LYS A 180 3.42 -5.85 21.60
N HIS A 181 2.87 -5.21 20.57
CA HIS A 181 3.35 -5.34 19.20
C HIS A 181 4.04 -4.06 18.72
N MET A 182 4.98 -4.26 17.82
CA MET A 182 5.64 -3.23 17.04
C MET A 182 4.93 -3.12 15.67
N VAL A 183 4.71 -1.90 15.21
CA VAL A 183 4.02 -1.60 13.95
C VAL A 183 4.89 -0.69 13.11
N SER A 184 4.96 -0.92 11.81
CA SER A 184 5.71 -0.05 10.90
C SER A 184 5.02 1.30 10.75
N ARG A 185 5.77 2.31 10.28
CA ARG A 185 5.19 3.62 10.00
C ARG A 185 4.21 3.51 8.84
N GLU A 186 4.57 2.74 7.84
CA GLU A 186 3.81 2.53 6.61
C GLU A 186 2.44 1.91 6.94
N ASP A 187 2.44 0.87 7.79
CA ASP A 187 1.24 0.17 8.24
C ASP A 187 0.28 1.07 9.02
N LEU A 188 0.78 2.04 9.81
CA LEU A 188 -0.08 3.01 10.50
C LEU A 188 -0.50 4.19 9.60
N SER A 189 0.33 4.57 8.64
CA SER A 189 0.06 5.73 7.79
C SER A 189 -1.17 5.54 6.90
N TRP A 190 -1.40 4.31 6.44
CA TRP A 190 -2.49 3.96 5.54
C TRP A 190 -3.89 4.08 6.21
N PRO A 191 -4.19 3.41 7.35
CA PRO A 191 -5.51 3.50 7.97
C PRO A 191 -5.83 4.89 8.53
N PHE A 192 -4.82 5.65 8.94
CA PHE A 192 -5.02 6.96 9.58
C PHE A 192 -4.72 8.16 8.67
N LYS A 193 -4.42 7.94 7.39
CA LYS A 193 -4.22 8.98 6.35
C LYS A 193 -3.37 10.18 6.79
N GLY A 194 -2.27 9.90 7.50
CA GLY A 194 -1.33 10.93 7.98
C GLY A 194 -1.77 11.69 9.23
N ALA A 195 -2.84 11.28 9.91
CA ALA A 195 -3.16 11.80 11.23
C ALA A 195 -2.05 11.45 12.24
N ASP A 196 -1.74 12.40 13.14
CA ASP A 196 -0.86 12.08 14.28
C ASP A 196 -1.64 11.23 15.28
N VAL A 197 -1.26 9.96 15.37
CA VAL A 197 -1.87 8.97 16.26
C VAL A 197 -1.04 8.74 17.53
N VAL A 198 0.12 9.38 17.66
CA VAL A 198 0.99 9.18 18.82
C VAL A 198 0.28 9.63 20.10
N GLY A 199 0.29 8.78 21.11
CA GLY A 199 -0.39 8.99 22.39
C GLY A 199 -1.89 8.72 22.36
N LYS A 200 -2.47 8.35 21.20
CA LYS A 200 -3.89 7.99 21.09
C LYS A 200 -4.09 6.49 21.26
N GLU A 201 -5.23 6.13 21.81
CA GLU A 201 -5.73 4.76 21.78
C GLU A 201 -6.21 4.43 20.36
N VAL A 202 -5.90 3.24 19.89
CA VAL A 202 -6.28 2.77 18.55
C VAL A 202 -6.70 1.31 18.62
N ARG A 203 -7.57 0.91 17.69
CA ARG A 203 -7.84 -0.49 17.36
C ARG A 203 -7.30 -0.79 15.98
N LEU A 204 -6.54 -1.87 15.84
CA LEU A 204 -5.91 -2.29 14.60
C LEU A 204 -6.33 -3.72 14.27
N TRP A 205 -6.63 -3.97 12.99
CA TRP A 205 -6.93 -5.29 12.46
C TRP A 205 -5.88 -5.68 11.42
N GLY A 206 -5.41 -6.92 11.49
CA GLY A 206 -4.28 -7.37 10.69
C GLY A 206 -3.77 -8.74 11.09
N GLN A 207 -2.47 -8.97 10.88
CA GLN A 207 -1.81 -10.23 11.20
C GLN A 207 -0.58 -10.02 12.09
N PRO A 208 -0.42 -10.80 13.17
CA PRO A 208 0.82 -10.81 13.93
C PRO A 208 1.91 -11.51 13.09
N ARG A 209 3.14 -10.99 13.18
CA ARG A 209 4.32 -11.68 12.67
C ARG A 209 5.49 -11.52 13.62
N THR A 210 6.44 -12.44 13.55
CA THR A 210 7.68 -12.33 14.32
C THR A 210 8.81 -11.98 13.36
N TYR A 211 9.48 -10.87 13.60
CA TYR A 211 10.74 -10.56 12.92
C TYR A 211 11.88 -11.18 13.73
N VAL A 212 12.49 -12.22 13.18
CA VAL A 212 13.69 -12.83 13.77
C VAL A 212 14.89 -12.07 13.27
N CYS A 213 15.69 -11.60 14.20
CA CYS A 213 16.81 -10.75 13.87
C CYS A 213 17.98 -11.59 13.40
N PRO A 214 18.68 -11.15 12.34
CA PRO A 214 19.90 -11.83 11.94
C PRO A 214 20.94 -11.73 13.08
N PRO A 215 21.87 -12.69 13.21
CA PRO A 215 22.81 -12.76 14.35
C PRO A 215 23.61 -11.48 14.61
N GLN A 216 23.86 -10.70 13.55
CA GLN A 216 24.58 -9.44 13.59
C GLN A 216 23.74 -8.21 13.97
N ALA A 217 22.41 -8.34 14.10
CA ALA A 217 21.51 -7.26 14.48
C ALA A 217 21.20 -7.28 15.97
N GLN A 218 21.23 -6.11 16.62
CA GLN A 218 20.78 -5.96 18.00
C GLN A 218 19.26 -5.82 18.04
N CYS A 219 18.57 -6.85 18.51
CA CYS A 219 17.14 -6.79 18.80
C CYS A 219 16.86 -6.69 20.29
N LEU A 220 15.81 -5.96 20.61
CA LEU A 220 15.52 -5.49 21.96
C LEU A 220 15.06 -6.62 22.90
N ILE A 221 14.59 -7.76 22.38
CA ILE A 221 14.02 -8.86 23.15
C ILE A 221 14.45 -10.18 22.51
N GLU A 222 15.18 -11.03 23.23
CA GLU A 222 15.44 -12.46 22.90
C GLU A 222 15.80 -12.80 21.42
N GLY A 223 16.35 -11.84 20.66
CA GLY A 223 16.63 -11.99 19.23
C GLY A 223 15.41 -11.90 18.29
N ALA A 224 14.22 -11.57 18.78
CA ALA A 224 13.00 -11.46 17.97
C ALA A 224 12.11 -10.27 18.36
N ILE A 225 11.42 -9.70 17.37
CA ILE A 225 10.52 -8.56 17.56
C ILE A 225 9.09 -8.98 17.20
N PRO A 226 8.11 -8.89 18.12
CA PRO A 226 6.71 -9.10 17.79
C PRO A 226 6.21 -7.93 16.96
N MET A 227 6.03 -8.16 15.67
CA MET A 227 5.51 -7.18 14.72
C MET A 227 4.03 -7.44 14.46
N PHE A 228 3.33 -6.43 13.95
CA PHE A 228 1.95 -6.55 13.53
C PHE A 228 1.75 -5.77 12.23
N ASP A 229 1.33 -6.48 11.18
CA ASP A 229 1.02 -5.89 9.88
C ASP A 229 -0.44 -5.42 9.91
N VAL A 230 -0.70 -4.18 9.51
CA VAL A 230 -2.02 -3.54 9.68
C VAL A 230 -2.74 -3.45 8.34
N ALA A 231 -4.01 -3.85 8.32
CA ALA A 231 -4.88 -3.70 7.16
C ALA A 231 -6.03 -2.72 7.40
N ARG A 232 -6.42 -2.50 8.66
CA ARG A 232 -7.48 -1.58 9.06
C ARG A 232 -7.15 -1.01 10.43
N GLY A 233 -7.53 0.24 10.66
CA GLY A 233 -7.36 0.91 11.94
C GLY A 233 -8.51 1.86 12.24
N GLU A 234 -8.84 1.99 13.51
CA GLU A 234 -9.89 2.88 14.01
C GLU A 234 -9.40 3.66 15.23
N LEU A 235 -9.84 4.91 15.31
CA LEU A 235 -9.78 5.69 16.54
C LEU A 235 -11.09 5.42 17.32
N PRO A 236 -11.00 5.00 18.59
CA PRO A 236 -12.17 4.81 19.44
C PRO A 236 -12.89 6.13 19.76
#